data_AF-A0A846E746-F1
#
_entry.id   AF-A0A846E746-F1
#
_cell.length_a   1.000
_cell.length_b   1.000
_cell.length_c   1.000
_cell.angle_alpha   90.00
_cell.angle_beta   90.00
_cell.angle_gamma   90.00
#
_symmetry.space_group_name_H-M   'P 1'
#
loop_
_entity.id
_entity.type
_entity.pdbx_description
1 polymer ?
#
loop_
_entity_poly.entity_id
_entity_poly.type
_entity_poly.pdbx_seq_one_letter_code
_entity_poly.pdbx_strand_id
1 'polypeptide(L)'
;MVSTHTGIEWTDRTWNPTTGCNKVSPGCTHCYAEAITKRFTQNFPQGFALTLHRERLQEPKRWRKPSRIFVNSMSDLFHEEVPFSFLKEVFEVIRETPWHIYQILTKRHERLVDLADQLDWHENIWMGVSVENQDYIHRVDYLRKIPAKVRFLSCEPLLGALQLDLTDIHWVIVGGESGNRYRPMKLEWAQSIRDQCNSDHVAFFFKQWGGRTSKAGGRLLDGQIWDEMPEAWNLHRQQREEYLTLSNRKSRKARLTA
;
A
#
# COMPACT_ATOMS: atom_id res chain seq x y z
N MET A 1 -14.19 15.10 -5.90
CA MET A 1 -14.11 13.63 -6.08
C MET A 1 -12.65 13.26 -6.27
N VAL A 2 -12.04 12.47 -5.38
CA VAL A 2 -10.67 11.96 -5.59
C VAL A 2 -10.75 10.93 -6.73
N SER A 3 -9.85 11.03 -7.72
CA SER A 3 -9.81 10.09 -8.85
C SER A 3 -9.67 8.66 -8.35
N THR A 4 -10.50 7.75 -8.86
CA THR A 4 -10.37 6.32 -8.57
C THR A 4 -9.27 5.65 -9.40
N HIS A 5 -8.77 6.31 -10.44
CA HIS A 5 -7.57 5.93 -11.18
C HIS A 5 -6.33 6.58 -10.54
N THR A 6 -5.41 5.74 -10.10
CA THR A 6 -4.17 6.14 -9.41
C THR A 6 -2.99 6.23 -10.36
N GLY A 7 -2.05 7.14 -10.07
CA GLY A 7 -0.75 7.21 -10.73
C GLY A 7 0.32 6.34 -10.06
N ILE A 8 -0.05 5.56 -9.04
CA ILE A 8 0.84 4.68 -8.28
C ILE A 8 0.87 3.32 -8.96
N GLU A 9 2.05 2.89 -9.40
CA GLU A 9 2.18 1.82 -10.40
C GLU A 9 1.98 0.41 -9.86
N TRP A 10 2.11 0.21 -8.54
CA TRP A 10 1.99 -1.10 -7.90
C TRP A 10 0.56 -1.42 -7.41
N THR A 11 -0.41 -0.55 -7.70
CA THR A 11 -1.80 -0.69 -7.27
C THR A 11 -2.78 -0.24 -8.36
N ASP A 12 -4.00 -0.73 -8.34
CA ASP A 12 -4.98 -0.41 -9.39
C ASP A 12 -5.82 0.83 -9.01
N ARG A 13 -6.06 1.04 -7.72
CA ARG A 13 -6.90 2.10 -7.17
C ARG A 13 -6.42 2.54 -5.79
N THR A 14 -6.88 3.70 -5.35
CA THR A 14 -6.70 4.17 -3.96
C THR A 14 -8.05 4.34 -3.29
N TRP A 15 -8.13 3.95 -2.02
CA TRP A 15 -9.29 4.19 -1.15
C TRP A 15 -8.82 5.01 0.05
N ASN A 16 -9.43 6.18 0.27
CA ASN A 16 -8.99 7.13 1.29
C ASN A 16 -10.12 7.45 2.29
N PRO A 17 -10.49 6.49 3.18
CA PRO A 17 -11.41 6.74 4.29
C PRO A 17 -10.88 7.79 5.29
N THR A 18 -9.58 8.09 5.28
CA THR A 18 -9.01 9.26 5.98
C THR A 18 -8.06 10.04 5.08
N THR A 19 -7.88 11.33 5.37
CA THR A 19 -6.84 12.19 4.78
C THR A 19 -6.15 13.00 5.87
N GLY A 20 -4.93 13.48 5.62
CA GLY A 20 -4.14 14.21 6.62
C GLY A 20 -3.39 13.28 7.57
N CYS A 21 -2.27 13.77 8.10
CA CYS A 21 -1.37 13.00 8.97
C CYS A 21 -0.35 13.92 9.66
N ASN A 22 0.35 13.39 10.66
CA ASN A 22 1.48 14.04 11.32
C ASN A 22 2.80 13.41 10.85
N LYS A 23 3.89 14.18 10.86
CA LYS A 23 5.22 13.70 10.45
C LYS A 23 5.86 12.92 11.61
N VAL A 24 6.25 11.67 11.35
CA VAL A 24 6.83 10.78 12.38
C VAL A 24 8.27 10.35 12.08
N SER A 25 8.81 10.73 10.92
CA SER A 25 10.16 10.33 10.51
C SER A 25 10.70 11.21 9.36
N PRO A 26 12.01 11.14 9.04
CA PRO A 26 12.62 11.86 7.92
C PRO A 26 11.98 11.59 6.56
N GLY A 27 11.36 10.43 6.35
CA GLY A 27 10.58 10.15 5.13
C GLY A 27 9.38 11.07 4.95
N CYS A 28 8.87 11.71 6.02
CA CYS A 28 7.71 12.61 5.97
C CYS A 28 8.08 14.07 5.66
N THR A 29 9.36 14.45 5.66
CA THR A 29 9.81 15.85 5.56
C THR A 29 9.27 16.55 4.30
N HIS A 30 9.21 15.85 3.16
CA HIS A 30 8.70 16.36 1.88
C HIS A 30 7.49 15.56 1.38
N CYS A 31 6.58 15.23 2.29
CA CYS A 31 5.37 14.46 2.00
C CYS A 31 4.57 15.02 0.82
N TYR A 32 4.36 14.20 -0.21
CA TYR A 32 3.56 14.59 -1.38
C TYR A 32 2.09 14.84 -1.02
N ALA A 33 1.53 14.09 -0.06
CA ALA A 33 0.14 14.23 0.33
C ALA A 33 -0.11 15.60 0.96
N GLU A 34 0.80 16.07 1.83
CA GLU A 34 0.76 17.42 2.40
C GLU A 34 0.86 18.51 1.30
N ALA A 35 1.72 18.31 0.31
CA ALA A 35 1.83 19.25 -0.81
C ALA A 35 0.54 19.30 -1.66
N ILE A 36 -0.13 18.16 -1.85
CA ILE A 36 -1.40 18.06 -2.57
C ILE A 36 -2.50 18.81 -1.83
N THR A 37 -2.60 18.69 -0.49
CA THR A 37 -3.65 19.39 0.27
C THR A 37 -3.48 20.91 0.20
N LYS A 38 -2.24 21.41 0.17
CA LYS A 38 -1.93 22.83 -0.05
C LYS A 38 -2.27 23.31 -1.46
N ARG A 39 -2.19 22.43 -2.47
CA ARG A 39 -2.49 22.76 -3.87
C ARG A 39 -4.00 22.77 -4.16
N PHE A 40 -4.74 21.84 -3.56
CA PHE A 40 -6.17 21.64 -3.83
C PHE A 40 -7.02 21.94 -2.60
N THR A 41 -6.92 23.17 -2.09
CA THR A 41 -7.55 23.60 -0.83
C THR A 41 -9.07 23.38 -0.79
N GLN A 42 -9.77 23.50 -1.92
CA GLN A 42 -11.21 23.22 -2.00
C GLN A 42 -11.55 21.75 -1.72
N ASN A 43 -10.66 20.82 -2.09
CA ASN A 43 -10.83 19.39 -1.83
C ASN A 43 -10.38 18.98 -0.43
N PHE A 44 -9.55 19.81 0.21
CA PHE A 44 -8.95 19.58 1.52
C PHE A 44 -9.12 20.83 2.40
N PRO A 45 -10.37 21.16 2.80
CA PRO A 45 -10.63 22.39 3.56
C PRO A 45 -9.94 22.42 4.93
N GLN A 46 -9.61 21.26 5.50
CA GLN A 46 -8.81 21.12 6.74
C GLN A 46 -7.29 21.07 6.49
N GLY A 47 -6.84 21.29 5.25
CA GLY A 47 -5.44 21.16 4.86
C GLY A 47 -4.94 19.74 5.08
N PHE A 48 -3.83 19.58 5.82
CA PHE A 48 -3.23 18.27 6.13
C PHE A 48 -3.57 17.76 7.55
N ALA A 49 -4.49 18.41 8.26
CA ALA A 49 -5.01 17.89 9.52
C ALA A 49 -5.77 16.58 9.27
N LEU A 50 -5.66 15.62 10.20
CA LEU A 50 -6.36 14.34 10.09
C LEU A 50 -7.87 14.60 9.96
N THR A 51 -8.46 14.01 8.92
CA THR A 51 -9.88 14.12 8.62
C THR A 51 -10.44 12.74 8.29
N LEU A 52 -11.52 12.38 8.97
CA LEU A 52 -12.25 11.14 8.70
C LEU A 52 -13.33 11.37 7.65
N HIS A 53 -13.42 10.45 6.69
CA HIS A 53 -14.37 10.49 5.59
C HIS A 53 -15.32 9.30 5.65
N ARG A 54 -16.27 9.35 6.58
CA ARG A 54 -17.27 8.29 6.79
C ARG A 54 -18.08 8.01 5.52
N GLU A 55 -18.34 9.03 4.72
CA GLU A 55 -19.05 8.93 3.44
C GLU A 55 -18.32 8.06 2.40
N ARG A 56 -16.99 7.87 2.57
CA ARG A 56 -16.15 7.09 1.67
C ARG A 56 -16.00 5.63 2.09
N LEU A 57 -16.47 5.25 3.28
CA LEU A 57 -16.31 3.88 3.80
C LEU A 57 -16.89 2.84 2.84
N GLN A 58 -18.04 3.14 2.24
CA GLN A 58 -18.77 2.18 1.40
C GLN A 58 -18.31 2.18 -0.07
N GLU A 59 -17.29 2.96 -0.44
CA GLU A 59 -16.79 3.03 -1.82
C GLU A 59 -16.38 1.67 -2.39
N PRO A 60 -15.62 0.81 -1.68
CA PRO A 60 -15.14 -0.44 -2.26
C PRO A 60 -16.27 -1.41 -2.63
N LYS A 61 -17.39 -1.38 -1.91
CA LYS A 61 -18.57 -2.21 -2.23
C LYS A 61 -19.17 -1.89 -3.60
N ARG A 62 -18.91 -0.69 -4.14
CA ARG A 62 -19.40 -0.25 -5.45
C ARG A 62 -18.49 -0.69 -6.59
N TRP A 63 -17.27 -1.14 -6.29
CA TRP A 63 -16.28 -1.51 -7.30
C TRP A 63 -16.42 -2.99 -7.71
N ARG A 64 -16.99 -3.21 -8.90
CA ARG A 64 -17.25 -4.57 -9.41
C ARG A 64 -16.01 -5.29 -9.91
N LYS A 65 -15.02 -4.55 -10.43
CA LYS A 65 -13.78 -5.13 -10.97
C LYS A 65 -12.84 -5.46 -9.80
N PRO A 66 -12.39 -6.73 -9.63
CA PRO A 66 -11.30 -7.06 -8.73
C PRO A 66 -10.11 -6.11 -8.93
N SER A 67 -9.50 -5.67 -7.83
CA SER A 67 -8.47 -4.62 -7.85
C SER A 67 -7.60 -4.75 -6.63
N ARG A 68 -6.31 -4.42 -6.77
CA ARG A 68 -5.44 -4.02 -5.67
C ARG A 68 -5.77 -2.58 -5.29
N ILE A 69 -6.02 -2.35 -4.02
CA ILE A 69 -6.46 -1.07 -3.47
C ILE A 69 -5.44 -0.62 -2.45
N PHE A 70 -4.73 0.47 -2.73
CA PHE A 70 -3.93 1.13 -1.72
C PHE A 70 -4.83 1.93 -0.77
N VAL A 71 -4.86 1.52 0.49
CA VAL A 71 -5.62 2.19 1.55
C VAL A 71 -4.82 3.37 2.09
N ASN A 72 -5.45 4.54 2.14
CA ASN A 72 -4.90 5.76 2.70
C ASN A 72 -3.63 6.27 2.01
N SER A 73 -3.70 6.45 0.69
CA SER A 73 -2.64 7.16 -0.06
C SER A 73 -2.50 8.64 0.32
N MET A 74 -3.36 9.19 1.18
CA MET A 74 -3.37 10.59 1.62
C MET A 74 -3.31 10.75 3.14
N SER A 75 -3.07 9.67 3.89
CA SER A 75 -2.99 9.64 5.36
C SER A 75 -2.23 8.39 5.84
N ASP A 76 -2.31 8.07 7.13
CA ASP A 76 -1.86 6.80 7.69
C ASP A 76 -3.04 6.19 8.47
N LEU A 77 -3.46 4.97 8.12
CA LEU A 77 -4.64 4.33 8.74
C LEU A 77 -4.45 4.09 10.25
N PHE A 78 -3.22 3.90 10.69
CA PHE A 78 -2.86 3.71 12.09
C PHE A 78 -2.45 5.01 12.77
N HIS A 79 -2.97 6.16 12.32
CA HIS A 79 -2.83 7.42 13.06
C HIS A 79 -3.39 7.27 14.49
N GLU A 80 -2.74 7.89 15.48
CA GLU A 80 -3.17 7.84 16.89
C GLU A 80 -4.58 8.40 17.10
N GLU A 81 -4.91 9.46 16.36
CA GLU A 81 -6.23 10.10 16.38
C GLU A 81 -7.30 9.38 15.56
N VAL A 82 -6.97 8.32 14.79
CA VAL A 82 -8.01 7.48 14.17
C VAL A 82 -8.64 6.63 15.27
N PRO A 83 -9.96 6.80 15.55
CA PRO A 83 -10.63 6.02 16.58
C PRO A 83 -10.64 4.54 16.22
N PHE A 84 -10.43 3.69 17.22
CA PHE A 84 -10.46 2.23 17.02
C PHE A 84 -11.80 1.73 16.43
N SER A 85 -12.92 2.37 16.79
CA SER A 85 -14.23 2.07 16.19
C SER A 85 -14.24 2.30 14.68
N PHE A 86 -13.66 3.39 14.20
CA PHE A 86 -13.56 3.68 12.77
C PHE A 86 -12.62 2.70 12.06
N LEU A 87 -11.52 2.30 12.71
CA LEU A 87 -10.63 1.27 12.17
C LEU A 87 -11.36 -0.07 11.96
N LYS A 88 -12.21 -0.47 12.92
CA LYS A 88 -13.06 -1.65 12.77
C LYS A 88 -14.05 -1.53 11.60
N GLU A 89 -14.66 -0.37 11.40
CA GLU A 89 -15.54 -0.12 10.24
C GLU A 89 -14.79 -0.27 8.91
N VAL A 90 -13.52 0.17 8.84
CA VAL A 90 -12.67 -0.02 7.66
C VAL A 90 -12.37 -1.49 7.42
N PHE A 91 -11.97 -2.22 8.45
CA PHE A 91 -11.68 -3.66 8.36
C PHE A 91 -12.92 -4.50 8.02
N GLU A 92 -14.10 -4.10 8.51
CA GLU A 92 -15.36 -4.72 8.16
C GLU A 92 -15.65 -4.59 6.65
N VAL A 93 -15.46 -3.40 6.07
CA VAL A 93 -15.61 -3.22 4.62
C VAL A 93 -14.64 -4.11 3.85
N ILE A 94 -13.38 -4.20 4.29
CA ILE A 94 -12.36 -5.05 3.64
C ILE A 94 -12.83 -6.51 3.57
N ARG A 95 -13.29 -7.05 4.70
CA ARG A 95 -13.83 -8.41 4.84
C ARG A 95 -15.07 -8.63 3.96
N GLU A 96 -15.95 -7.65 3.85
CA GLU A 96 -17.18 -7.74 3.05
C GLU A 96 -16.93 -7.65 1.53
N THR A 97 -15.73 -7.25 1.13
CA THR A 97 -15.32 -7.14 -0.28
C THR A 97 -14.11 -8.02 -0.62
N PRO A 98 -14.22 -9.35 -0.44
CA PRO A 98 -13.09 -10.28 -0.55
C PRO A 98 -12.55 -10.42 -1.98
N TRP A 99 -13.23 -9.85 -2.98
CA TRP A 99 -12.74 -9.86 -4.37
C TRP A 99 -11.66 -8.82 -4.65
N HIS A 100 -11.43 -7.89 -3.73
CA HIS A 100 -10.32 -6.94 -3.78
C HIS A 100 -9.18 -7.38 -2.87
N ILE A 101 -7.96 -6.96 -3.20
CA ILE A 101 -6.81 -7.00 -2.31
C ILE A 101 -6.57 -5.60 -1.75
N TYR A 102 -6.38 -5.47 -0.46
CA TYR A 102 -6.12 -4.21 0.24
C TYR A 102 -4.68 -4.13 0.68
N GLN A 103 -3.94 -3.20 0.10
CA GLN A 103 -2.57 -2.86 0.47
C GLN A 103 -2.64 -1.76 1.52
N ILE A 104 -2.34 -2.08 2.77
CA ILE A 104 -2.29 -1.12 3.89
C ILE A 104 -0.83 -0.87 4.21
N LEU A 105 -0.43 0.40 4.30
CA LEU A 105 0.95 0.81 4.59
C LEU A 105 0.96 1.80 5.75
N THR A 106 1.88 1.63 6.70
CA THR A 106 2.00 2.55 7.84
C THR A 106 3.45 2.84 8.22
N LYS A 107 3.68 3.96 8.91
CA LYS A 107 4.92 4.24 9.67
C LYS A 107 4.72 4.07 11.18
N ARG A 108 3.48 3.86 11.63
CA ARG A 108 3.03 3.80 13.04
C ARG A 108 2.90 2.35 13.51
N HIS A 109 4.00 1.62 13.36
CA HIS A 109 4.15 0.18 13.59
C HIS A 109 3.88 -0.26 15.03
N GLU A 110 4.14 0.58 16.05
CA GLU A 110 3.78 0.27 17.45
C GLU A 110 2.27 0.18 17.62
N ARG A 111 1.53 1.21 17.20
CA ARG A 111 0.07 1.23 17.24
C ARG A 111 -0.56 0.11 16.40
N LEU A 112 0.07 -0.25 15.27
CA LEU A 112 -0.33 -1.41 14.49
C LEU A 112 -0.27 -2.70 15.31
N VAL A 113 0.83 -2.95 16.04
CA VAL A 113 0.97 -4.13 16.89
C VAL A 113 -0.02 -4.10 18.06
N ASP A 114 -0.18 -2.97 18.75
CA ASP A 114 -1.09 -2.83 19.90
C ASP A 114 -2.55 -3.16 19.57
N LEU A 115 -2.95 -2.93 18.31
CA LEU A 115 -4.31 -3.16 17.83
C LEU A 115 -4.47 -4.47 17.07
N ALA A 116 -3.38 -5.17 16.73
CA ALA A 116 -3.40 -6.30 15.81
C ALA A 116 -4.34 -7.42 16.26
N ASP A 117 -4.30 -7.79 17.54
CA ASP A 117 -5.12 -8.88 18.11
C ASP A 117 -6.62 -8.55 18.19
N GLN A 118 -6.99 -7.28 17.98
CA GLN A 118 -8.37 -6.80 18.05
C GLN A 118 -8.97 -6.54 16.65
N LEU A 119 -8.22 -6.81 15.58
CA LEU A 119 -8.60 -6.58 14.19
C LEU A 119 -8.75 -7.92 13.45
N ASP A 120 -9.67 -7.96 12.48
CA ASP A 120 -9.89 -9.12 11.63
C ASP A 120 -8.94 -9.13 10.43
N TRP A 121 -7.89 -9.94 10.49
CA TRP A 121 -6.87 -10.06 9.44
C TRP A 121 -7.34 -10.98 8.31
N HIS A 122 -8.37 -10.54 7.59
CA HIS A 122 -8.89 -11.24 6.43
C HIS A 122 -7.81 -11.45 5.37
N GLU A 123 -7.90 -12.55 4.61
CA GLU A 123 -6.85 -12.99 3.68
C GLU A 123 -6.54 -12.03 2.53
N ASN A 124 -7.45 -11.10 2.28
CA ASN A 124 -7.29 -10.07 1.27
C ASN A 124 -6.60 -8.80 1.79
N ILE A 125 -6.06 -8.83 3.02
CA ILE A 125 -5.22 -7.77 3.58
C ILE A 125 -3.76 -8.08 3.34
N TRP A 126 -3.10 -7.16 2.65
CA TRP A 126 -1.66 -7.09 2.55
C TRP A 126 -1.20 -5.94 3.44
N MET A 127 -0.40 -6.26 4.46
CA MET A 127 0.05 -5.28 5.44
C MET A 127 1.51 -4.93 5.19
N GLY A 128 1.85 -3.65 5.26
CA GLY A 128 3.22 -3.23 5.10
C GLY A 128 3.63 -2.07 5.98
N VAL A 129 4.94 -1.92 6.11
CA VAL A 129 5.55 -0.77 6.79
C VAL A 129 6.46 -0.02 5.84
N SER A 130 6.57 1.30 6.01
CA SER A 130 7.62 2.04 5.30
C SER A 130 8.94 1.97 6.05
N VAL A 131 10.04 1.79 5.32
CA VAL A 131 11.42 1.79 5.86
C VAL A 131 12.27 2.69 4.98
N GLU A 132 12.45 3.95 5.38
CA GLU A 132 13.18 4.92 4.56
C GLU A 132 14.71 4.84 4.69
N ASN A 133 15.24 4.35 5.81
CA ASN A 133 16.67 4.23 6.07
C ASN A 133 16.92 3.21 7.20
N GLN A 134 18.20 2.92 7.48
CA GLN A 134 18.60 1.89 8.43
C GLN A 134 18.09 2.13 9.86
N ASP A 135 17.92 3.38 10.29
CA ASP A 135 17.44 3.71 11.64
C ASP A 135 15.99 3.24 11.87
N TYR A 136 15.22 3.08 10.78
CA TYR A 136 13.82 2.63 10.81
C TYR A 136 13.64 1.15 10.45
N ILE A 137 14.72 0.37 10.37
CA ILE A 137 14.65 -1.06 10.03
C ILE A 137 13.84 -1.87 11.05
N HIS A 138 13.84 -1.44 12.32
CA HIS A 138 13.12 -2.10 13.42
C HIS A 138 11.62 -2.26 13.14
N ARG A 139 11.03 -1.43 12.26
CA ARG A 139 9.62 -1.56 11.84
C ARG A 139 9.32 -2.90 11.20
N VAL A 140 10.30 -3.53 10.54
CA VAL A 140 10.16 -4.85 9.93
C VAL A 140 9.87 -5.89 11.00
N ASP A 141 10.56 -5.83 12.15
CA ASP A 141 10.36 -6.76 13.26
C ASP A 141 8.94 -6.67 13.84
N TYR A 142 8.37 -5.46 13.88
CA TYR A 142 6.98 -5.25 14.29
C TYR A 142 6.01 -5.81 13.26
N LEU A 143 6.28 -5.62 11.96
CA LEU A 143 5.44 -6.16 10.88
C LEU A 143 5.35 -7.70 10.94
N ARG A 144 6.44 -8.40 11.30
CA ARG A 144 6.43 -9.88 11.41
C ARG A 144 5.46 -10.39 12.48
N LYS A 145 5.18 -9.59 13.52
CA LYS A 145 4.21 -9.94 14.58
C LYS A 145 2.76 -9.90 14.09
N ILE A 146 2.50 -9.27 12.95
CA ILE A 146 1.15 -9.07 12.43
C ILE A 146 0.67 -10.32 11.72
N PRO A 147 -0.52 -10.85 12.00
CA PRO A 147 -1.03 -12.08 11.38
C PRO A 147 -1.60 -11.84 9.96
N ALA A 148 -0.94 -11.01 9.16
CA ALA A 148 -1.28 -10.78 7.76
C ALA A 148 -0.69 -11.89 6.86
N LYS A 149 -1.48 -12.41 5.92
CA LYS A 149 -1.02 -13.44 4.96
C LYS A 149 0.08 -12.93 4.03
N VAL A 150 0.08 -11.63 3.72
CA VAL A 150 1.11 -10.98 2.91
C VAL A 150 1.64 -9.79 3.68
N ARG A 151 2.96 -9.77 3.86
CA ARG A 151 3.72 -8.70 4.50
C ARG A 151 4.63 -8.05 3.48
N PHE A 152 4.61 -6.72 3.38
CA PHE A 152 5.44 -6.01 2.42
C PHE A 152 6.18 -4.81 3.02
N LEU A 153 7.30 -4.45 2.41
CA LEU A 153 8.07 -3.26 2.75
C LEU A 153 7.91 -2.23 1.66
N SER A 154 7.64 -0.99 2.05
CA SER A 154 7.81 0.17 1.16
C SER A 154 9.07 0.92 1.59
N CYS A 155 10.16 0.66 0.88
CA CYS A 155 11.41 1.38 1.07
C CYS A 155 11.31 2.75 0.35
N GLU A 156 10.39 3.60 0.83
CA GLU A 156 10.00 4.86 0.20
C GLU A 156 9.69 6.00 1.19
N PRO A 157 10.22 7.22 0.93
CA PRO A 157 11.35 7.45 0.02
C PRO A 157 12.59 6.71 0.54
N LEU A 158 13.39 6.10 -0.34
CA LEU A 158 14.67 5.50 0.06
C LEU A 158 15.70 6.60 0.31
N LEU A 159 16.08 6.78 1.58
CA LEU A 159 16.95 7.84 2.07
C LEU A 159 18.32 7.33 2.56
N GLY A 160 18.58 6.03 2.45
CA GLY A 160 19.85 5.42 2.83
C GLY A 160 19.94 3.96 2.39
N ALA A 161 21.12 3.37 2.54
CA ALA A 161 21.30 1.94 2.38
C ALA A 161 20.48 1.17 3.44
N LEU A 162 20.01 -0.03 3.07
CA LEU A 162 19.26 -0.92 3.94
C LEU A 162 19.88 -2.32 3.89
N GLN A 163 20.15 -2.86 5.08
CA GLN A 163 20.33 -4.30 5.29
C GLN A 163 19.03 -4.84 5.87
N LEU A 164 18.37 -5.69 5.09
CA LEU A 164 17.04 -6.23 5.35
C LEU A 164 17.17 -7.70 5.79
N ASP A 165 16.51 -8.05 6.88
CA ASP A 165 16.12 -9.43 7.13
C ASP A 165 14.74 -9.65 6.50
N LEU A 166 14.68 -10.42 5.43
CA LEU A 166 13.46 -10.65 4.67
C LEU A 166 12.67 -11.89 5.13
N THR A 167 13.04 -12.49 6.25
CA THR A 167 12.25 -13.57 6.87
C THR A 167 10.80 -13.10 7.06
N ASP A 168 9.84 -13.92 6.61
CA ASP A 168 8.39 -13.65 6.63
C ASP A 168 7.93 -12.39 5.86
N ILE A 169 8.77 -11.85 4.97
CA ILE A 169 8.45 -10.74 4.06
C ILE A 169 8.22 -11.30 2.65
N HIS A 170 7.20 -10.79 1.98
CA HIS A 170 6.72 -11.35 0.71
C HIS A 170 6.92 -10.39 -0.48
N TRP A 171 7.15 -9.11 -0.21
CA TRP A 171 7.29 -8.09 -1.24
C TRP A 171 8.08 -6.90 -0.74
N VAL A 172 8.98 -6.37 -1.58
CA VAL A 172 9.71 -5.13 -1.30
C VAL A 172 9.53 -4.17 -2.46
N ILE A 173 9.04 -2.97 -2.15
CA ILE A 173 8.87 -1.86 -3.08
C ILE A 173 9.97 -0.84 -2.81
N VAL A 174 10.74 -0.48 -3.83
CA VAL A 174 11.79 0.55 -3.74
C VAL A 174 11.42 1.76 -4.58
N GLY A 175 11.56 2.96 -4.00
CA GLY A 175 11.26 4.20 -4.72
C GLY A 175 11.91 5.44 -4.11
N GLY A 176 12.36 6.33 -4.97
CA GLY A 176 12.92 7.63 -4.56
C GLY A 176 11.85 8.68 -4.25
N GLU A 177 12.29 9.74 -3.56
CA GLU A 177 11.44 10.85 -3.16
C GLU A 177 10.94 11.65 -4.38
N SER A 178 9.73 12.22 -4.27
CA SER A 178 9.13 13.04 -5.33
C SER A 178 8.76 14.43 -4.82
N GLY A 179 8.85 15.42 -5.70
CA GLY A 179 8.43 16.80 -5.46
C GLY A 179 9.58 17.80 -5.55
N ASN A 180 9.27 19.09 -5.34
CA ASN A 180 10.23 20.18 -5.57
C ASN A 180 11.51 20.09 -4.74
N ARG A 181 11.48 19.39 -3.60
CA ARG A 181 12.62 19.23 -2.68
C ARG A 181 13.04 17.77 -2.56
N TYR A 182 12.85 16.97 -3.61
CA TYR A 182 13.20 15.56 -3.57
C TYR A 182 14.67 15.36 -3.21
N ARG A 183 14.94 14.43 -2.31
CA ARG A 183 16.29 13.94 -2.01
C ARG A 183 16.62 12.80 -2.98
N PRO A 184 17.80 12.82 -3.63
CA PRO A 184 18.18 11.79 -4.58
C PRO A 184 18.46 10.46 -3.87
N MET A 185 17.97 9.37 -4.45
CA MET A 185 18.34 8.01 -4.09
C MET A 185 19.60 7.59 -4.84
N LYS A 186 20.49 6.84 -4.20
CA LYS A 186 21.69 6.30 -4.85
C LYS A 186 21.43 4.95 -5.52
N LEU A 187 22.14 4.67 -6.61
CA LEU A 187 21.98 3.44 -7.40
C LEU A 187 22.30 2.20 -6.57
N GLU A 188 23.41 2.23 -5.83
CA GLU A 188 23.88 1.14 -5.00
C GLU A 188 22.89 0.72 -3.91
N TRP A 189 22.05 1.65 -3.42
CA TRP A 189 21.04 1.33 -2.42
C TRP A 189 19.91 0.49 -3.02
N ALA A 190 19.42 0.87 -4.21
CA ALA A 190 18.38 0.13 -4.91
C ALA A 190 18.88 -1.24 -5.39
N GLN A 191 20.11 -1.30 -5.92
CA GLN A 191 20.75 -2.57 -6.33
C GLN A 191 20.92 -3.51 -5.15
N SER A 192 21.42 -3.01 -4.01
CA SER A 192 21.60 -3.84 -2.82
C SER A 192 20.29 -4.45 -2.31
N ILE A 193 19.19 -3.68 -2.31
CA ILE A 193 17.87 -4.21 -1.89
C ILE A 193 17.36 -5.25 -2.88
N ARG A 194 17.50 -4.99 -4.19
CA ARG A 194 17.15 -5.98 -5.23
C ARG A 194 17.90 -7.29 -5.02
N ASP A 195 19.22 -7.21 -4.80
CA ASP A 195 20.06 -8.41 -4.67
C ASP A 195 19.71 -9.21 -3.41
N GLN A 196 19.37 -8.53 -2.31
CA GLN A 196 18.82 -9.17 -1.10
C GLN A 196 17.48 -9.88 -1.41
N CYS A 197 16.56 -9.22 -2.13
CA CYS A 197 15.29 -9.82 -2.52
C CYS A 197 15.47 -11.05 -3.42
N ASN A 198 16.37 -10.98 -4.39
CA ASN A 198 16.70 -12.11 -5.27
C ASN A 198 17.30 -13.29 -4.48
N SER A 199 18.20 -13.02 -3.53
CA SER A 199 18.80 -14.04 -2.66
C SER A 199 17.75 -14.76 -1.82
N ASP A 200 16.81 -13.99 -1.26
CA ASP A 200 15.81 -14.51 -0.32
C ASP A 200 14.50 -14.93 -1.01
N HIS A 201 14.46 -14.89 -2.34
CA HIS A 201 13.30 -15.24 -3.17
C HIS A 201 12.04 -14.42 -2.83
N VAL A 202 12.23 -13.14 -2.52
CA VAL A 202 11.16 -12.18 -2.22
C VAL A 202 10.89 -11.32 -3.44
N ALA A 203 9.60 -11.09 -3.75
CA ALA A 203 9.22 -10.29 -4.91
C ALA A 203 9.77 -8.85 -4.79
N PHE A 204 10.43 -8.38 -5.85
CA PHE A 204 11.03 -7.04 -5.90
C PHE A 204 10.32 -6.12 -6.91
N PHE A 205 9.89 -4.95 -6.44
CA PHE A 205 9.26 -3.92 -7.28
C PHE A 205 10.06 -2.61 -7.22
N PHE A 206 10.69 -2.24 -8.33
CA PHE A 206 11.30 -0.92 -8.47
C PHE A 206 10.28 0.08 -9.03
N LYS A 207 9.81 0.97 -8.16
CA LYS A 207 8.77 1.92 -8.51
C LYS A 207 9.31 3.08 -9.35
N GLN A 208 10.36 3.76 -8.89
CA GLN A 208 10.92 4.94 -9.56
C GLN A 208 12.20 5.46 -8.87
N TRP A 209 13.02 6.22 -9.61
CA TRP A 209 14.14 6.99 -9.02
C TRP A 209 13.71 8.21 -8.21
N GLY A 210 12.49 8.69 -8.40
CA GLY A 210 12.03 9.96 -7.85
C GLY A 210 12.35 11.15 -8.75
N GLY A 211 12.30 12.36 -8.18
CA GLY A 211 12.55 13.60 -8.92
C GLY A 211 11.48 14.68 -8.70
N ARG A 212 11.53 15.74 -9.51
CA ARG A 212 10.58 16.87 -9.41
C ARG A 212 9.12 16.43 -9.50
N THR A 213 8.85 15.40 -10.28
CA THR A 213 7.57 14.67 -10.33
C THR A 213 7.85 13.19 -10.11
N SER A 214 6.83 12.40 -9.76
CA SER A 214 7.00 10.96 -9.53
C SER A 214 7.68 10.27 -10.72
N LYS A 215 7.23 10.58 -11.94
CA LYS A 215 7.72 9.94 -13.17
C LYS A 215 9.04 10.50 -13.71
N ALA A 216 9.62 11.54 -13.10
CA ALA A 216 10.74 12.28 -13.69
C ALA A 216 11.99 11.41 -13.89
N GLY A 217 12.35 10.59 -12.91
CA GLY A 217 13.52 9.72 -12.99
C GLY A 217 13.29 8.38 -13.70
N GLY A 218 12.05 8.07 -14.09
CA GLY A 218 11.72 6.79 -14.72
C GLY A 218 11.81 5.57 -13.78
N ARG A 219 11.66 4.39 -14.38
CA ARG A 219 11.48 3.09 -13.67
C ARG A 219 12.52 2.03 -14.02
N LEU A 220 13.57 2.41 -14.76
CA LEU A 220 14.61 1.47 -15.15
C LEU A 220 15.66 1.38 -14.05
N LEU A 221 15.89 0.18 -13.53
CA LEU A 221 17.02 -0.15 -12.67
C LEU A 221 17.89 -1.15 -13.43
N ASP A 222 19.13 -0.76 -13.74
CA ASP A 222 20.04 -1.51 -14.62
C ASP A 222 19.44 -1.83 -15.99
N GLY A 223 18.78 -0.83 -16.60
CA GLY A 223 18.24 -0.93 -17.95
C GLY A 223 16.94 -1.74 -18.09
N GLN A 224 16.39 -2.27 -16.99
CA GLN A 224 15.16 -3.08 -17.01
C GLN A 224 14.12 -2.60 -16.00
N ILE A 225 12.87 -3.00 -16.23
CA ILE A 225 11.73 -2.77 -15.33
C ILE A 225 11.67 -3.93 -14.35
N TRP A 226 11.51 -3.61 -13.06
CA TRP A 226 11.27 -4.59 -12.01
C TRP A 226 9.88 -4.36 -11.43
N ASP A 227 8.93 -5.23 -11.76
CA ASP A 227 7.51 -5.08 -11.42
C ASP A 227 6.90 -6.35 -10.82
N GLU A 228 7.72 -7.15 -10.14
CA GLU A 228 7.31 -8.40 -9.53
C GLU A 228 6.23 -8.17 -8.47
N MET A 229 5.39 -9.19 -8.30
CA MET A 229 4.28 -9.22 -7.37
C MET A 229 4.35 -10.51 -6.55
N PRO A 230 3.88 -10.52 -5.29
CA PRO A 230 3.74 -11.74 -4.51
C PRO A 230 2.91 -12.78 -5.23
N GLU A 231 3.25 -14.06 -5.06
CA GLU A 231 2.50 -15.19 -5.62
C GLU A 231 1.01 -15.14 -5.23
N ALA A 232 0.71 -14.65 -4.03
CA ALA A 232 -0.65 -14.40 -3.55
C ALA A 232 -1.51 -13.58 -4.54
N TRP A 233 -0.91 -12.67 -5.32
CA TRP A 233 -1.65 -11.95 -6.36
C TRP A 233 -2.12 -12.85 -7.49
N ASN A 234 -1.23 -13.73 -7.97
CA ASN A 234 -1.53 -14.64 -9.05
C ASN A 234 -2.61 -15.64 -8.63
N LEU A 235 -2.51 -16.17 -7.41
CA LEU A 235 -3.51 -17.04 -6.81
C LEU A 235 -4.88 -16.34 -6.69
N HIS A 236 -4.92 -15.11 -6.19
CA HIS A 236 -6.15 -14.32 -6.07
C HIS A 236 -6.84 -14.12 -7.42
N ARG A 237 -6.06 -13.84 -8.47
CA ARG A 237 -6.58 -13.69 -9.84
C ARG A 237 -7.17 -14.99 -10.37
N GLN A 238 -6.44 -16.10 -10.23
CA GLN A 238 -6.90 -17.42 -10.68
C GLN A 238 -8.19 -17.83 -9.99
N GLN A 239 -8.25 -17.73 -8.66
CA GLN A 239 -9.45 -18.05 -7.87
C GLN A 239 -10.67 -17.22 -8.31
N ARG A 240 -10.48 -15.94 -8.68
CA ARG A 240 -11.58 -15.11 -9.20
C ARG A 240 -12.01 -15.48 -10.61
N GLU A 241 -11.08 -15.79 -11.50
CA GLU A 241 -11.40 -16.24 -12.86
C GLU A 241 -12.20 -17.57 -12.82
N GLU A 242 -11.81 -18.49 -11.94
CA GLU A 242 -12.54 -19.73 -11.67
C GLU A 242 -13.94 -19.48 -11.12
N TYR A 243 -14.07 -18.63 -10.09
CA TYR A 243 -15.36 -18.26 -9.50
C TYR A 243 -16.32 -17.67 -10.55
N LEU A 244 -15.84 -16.73 -11.38
CA LEU A 244 -16.65 -16.10 -12.44
C LEU A 244 -17.08 -17.13 -13.48
N THR A 245 -16.20 -18.06 -13.85
CA THR A 245 -16.49 -19.13 -14.80
C THR A 245 -17.58 -20.07 -14.26
N LEU A 246 -17.47 -20.49 -12.99
CA LEU A 246 -18.46 -21.35 -12.33
C LEU A 246 -19.81 -20.66 -12.15
N SER A 247 -19.82 -19.38 -11.75
CA SER A 247 -21.05 -18.59 -11.62
C SER A 247 -21.78 -18.48 -12.96
N ASN A 248 -21.05 -18.19 -14.05
CA ASN A 248 -21.63 -18.09 -15.39
C ASN A 248 -22.19 -19.44 -15.88
N ARG A 249 -21.54 -20.57 -15.56
CA ARG A 249 -22.05 -21.91 -15.86
C ARG A 249 -23.35 -22.21 -15.09
N LYS A 250 -23.42 -21.88 -13.80
CA LYS A 250 -24.64 -22.06 -12.98
C LYS A 250 -25.79 -21.20 -13.50
N SER A 251 -25.54 -19.94 -13.85
CA SER A 251 -26.57 -19.05 -14.43
C SER A 251 -27.07 -19.51 -15.80
N ARG A 252 -26.20 -20.07 -16.65
CA ARG A 252 -26.61 -20.68 -17.94
C ARG A 252 -27.43 -21.94 -17.74
N LYS A 253 -27.04 -22.82 -16.82
CA LYS A 253 -27.79 -24.06 -16.53
C LYS A 253 -29.18 -23.74 -15.98
N ALA A 254 -29.31 -22.77 -15.08
CA ALA A 254 -30.60 -22.34 -14.54
C ALA A 254 -31.55 -21.75 -15.60
N ARG A 255 -31.03 -21.10 -16.64
CA ARG A 255 -31.81 -20.58 -17.77
C ARG A 255 -32.23 -21.64 -18.79
N LEU A 256 -31.55 -22.80 -18.81
CA LEU A 256 -31.88 -23.91 -19.72
C LEU A 256 -32.86 -24.90 -19.08
N THR A 257 -33.07 -24.82 -17.76
CA THR A 257 -33.97 -25.67 -16.98
C THR A 257 -35.25 -24.96 -16.52
N ALA A 258 -35.47 -23.73 -16.98
CA ALA A 258 -36.65 -22.89 -16.72
C ALA A 258 -37.33 -22.57 -18.05
#